data_AF-A0A7S3UNG9-F1
#
_entry.id   AF-A0A7S3UNG9-F1
#
_cell.length_a   1.000
_cell.length_b   1.000
_cell.length_c   1.000
_cell.angle_alpha   90.00
_cell.angle_beta   90.00
_cell.angle_gamma   90.00
#
_symmetry.space_group_name_H-M   'P 1'
#
loop_
_entity.id
_entity.type
_entity.pdbx_description
1 polymer ?
#
loop_
_entity_poly.entity_id
_entity_poly.type
_entity_poly.pdbx_seq_one_letter_code
_entity_poly.pdbx_strand_id
1 'polypeptide(L)'
;ADDDFIAYDVSAKKIKYHYETPNFVTSIRAFDILESPDKKLLAIGGRDYGMLVVDLAKLEKEGDTGVFKRPLHTFLEDDYPRVARFSPDQMMLAWGGHQKVLVMDLNSPGDVRV
;
A
#
# COMPACT_ATOMS: atom_id res chain seq x y z
N ALA A 1 -12.32 -9.74 -12.18
CA ALA A 1 -10.89 -10.05 -12.05
C ALA A 1 -10.55 -9.53 -10.68
N ASP A 2 -10.29 -10.42 -9.75
CA ASP A 2 -10.04 -10.04 -8.37
C ASP A 2 -8.71 -9.29 -8.33
N ASP A 3 -8.76 -8.03 -7.92
CA ASP A 3 -7.63 -7.10 -7.93
C ASP A 3 -6.78 -7.31 -6.67
N ASP A 4 -6.25 -8.53 -6.57
CA ASP A 4 -5.51 -9.00 -5.41
C ASP A 4 -4.00 -8.80 -5.59
N PHE A 5 -3.30 -8.68 -4.45
CA PHE A 5 -1.84 -8.77 -4.44
C PHE A 5 -1.38 -10.04 -3.74
N ILE A 6 -0.33 -10.65 -4.28
CA ILE A 6 0.31 -11.80 -3.64
C ILE A 6 1.77 -11.46 -3.34
N ALA A 7 2.20 -11.77 -2.13
CA ALA A 7 3.61 -11.85 -1.79
C ALA A 7 4.03 -13.32 -1.86
N TYR A 8 5.02 -13.61 -2.67
CA TYR A 8 5.52 -14.97 -2.86
C TYR A 8 6.89 -15.15 -2.20
N ASP A 9 7.01 -16.14 -1.32
CA ASP A 9 8.29 -16.55 -0.78
C ASP A 9 9.01 -17.43 -1.82
N VAL A 10 10.00 -16.84 -2.49
CA VAL A 10 10.78 -17.51 -3.54
C VAL A 10 11.56 -18.70 -3.00
N SER A 11 12.06 -18.60 -1.76
CA SER A 11 12.88 -19.65 -1.15
C SER A 11 12.03 -20.87 -0.76
N ALA A 12 10.85 -20.62 -0.20
CA ALA A 12 9.92 -21.65 0.25
C ALA A 12 8.95 -22.11 -0.84
N LYS A 13 8.97 -21.46 -2.01
CA LYS A 13 8.09 -21.72 -3.16
C LYS A 13 6.60 -21.72 -2.80
N LYS A 14 6.18 -20.82 -1.92
CA LYS A 14 4.79 -20.69 -1.48
C LYS A 14 4.35 -19.24 -1.44
N ILE A 15 3.04 -19.03 -1.57
CA ILE A 15 2.44 -17.73 -1.26
C ILE A 15 2.69 -17.46 0.23
N LYS A 16 3.38 -16.35 0.51
CA LYS A 16 3.62 -15.85 1.86
C LYS A 16 2.40 -15.09 2.35
N TYR A 17 1.85 -14.22 1.50
CA TYR A 17 0.63 -13.46 1.76
C TYR A 17 -0.23 -13.40 0.50
N HIS A 18 -1.54 -13.53 0.67
CA HIS A 18 -2.55 -13.16 -0.31
C HIS A 18 -3.28 -11.95 0.28
N TYR A 19 -3.51 -10.93 -0.54
CA TYR A 19 -4.20 -9.73 -0.18
C TYR A 19 -5.42 -9.59 -1.07
N GLU A 20 -6.58 -9.88 -0.51
CA GLU A 20 -7.86 -9.52 -1.11
C GLU A 20 -8.17 -8.07 -0.75
N THR A 21 -8.46 -7.25 -1.76
CA THR A 21 -8.88 -5.88 -1.51
C THR A 21 -10.20 -5.88 -0.74
N PRO A 22 -10.30 -5.20 0.42
CA PRO A 22 -11.52 -5.21 1.21
C PRO A 22 -12.72 -4.67 0.41
N ASN A 23 -13.91 -5.25 0.60
CA ASN A 23 -15.17 -4.89 -0.10
C ASN A 23 -15.63 -3.42 0.00
N PHE A 24 -14.90 -2.56 0.74
CA PHE A 24 -15.13 -1.11 0.82
C PHE A 24 -14.23 -0.32 -0.16
N VAL A 25 -13.37 -1.02 -0.88
CA VAL A 25 -12.40 -0.53 -1.85
C VAL A 25 -12.68 -1.30 -3.15
N THR A 26 -13.56 -0.77 -4.00
CA THR A 26 -13.94 -1.34 -5.29
C THR A 26 -12.73 -1.41 -6.24
N SER A 27 -12.02 -2.53 -6.28
CA SER A 27 -10.84 -2.75 -7.15
C SER A 27 -9.62 -1.89 -6.76
N ILE A 28 -8.45 -2.47 -6.54
CA ILE A 28 -7.19 -1.70 -6.59
C ILE A 28 -6.40 -2.27 -7.74
N ARG A 29 -6.55 -1.74 -8.95
CA ARG A 29 -5.55 -2.01 -9.99
C ARG A 29 -4.24 -1.33 -9.60
N ALA A 30 -3.36 -2.05 -8.90
CA ALA A 30 -2.07 -1.46 -8.54
C ALA A 30 -1.17 -1.36 -9.75
N PHE A 31 -0.49 -0.23 -9.81
CA PHE A 31 0.56 0.05 -10.77
C PHE A 31 1.93 0.03 -10.13
N ASP A 32 2.00 0.24 -8.81
CA ASP A 32 3.25 0.33 -8.08
C ASP A 32 3.12 -0.31 -6.70
N ILE A 33 4.20 -0.95 -6.25
CA ILE A 33 4.32 -1.58 -4.93
C ILE A 33 5.73 -1.29 -4.43
N LEU A 34 5.82 -0.76 -3.21
CA LEU A 34 7.11 -0.37 -2.64
C LEU A 34 7.19 -0.71 -1.14
N GLU A 35 8.32 -1.25 -0.74
CA GLU A 35 8.63 -1.56 0.66
C GLU A 35 9.31 -0.37 1.32
N SER A 36 9.00 -0.10 2.59
CA SER A 36 9.72 0.91 3.36
C SER A 36 11.18 0.48 3.63
N PRO A 37 12.10 1.43 3.82
CA PRO A 37 13.51 1.11 4.10
C PRO A 37 13.72 0.17 5.30
N ASP A 38 12.84 0.23 6.31
CA ASP A 38 12.86 -0.64 7.49
C ASP A 38 12.07 -1.95 7.34
N LYS A 39 11.45 -2.17 6.18
CA LYS A 39 10.66 -3.36 5.85
C LYS A 39 9.45 -3.59 6.77
N LYS A 40 8.95 -2.54 7.39
CA LYS A 40 7.73 -2.62 8.21
C LYS A 40 6.48 -2.23 7.45
N LEU A 41 6.61 -1.40 6.41
CA LEU A 41 5.49 -0.90 5.64
C LEU A 41 5.58 -1.32 4.18
N LEU A 42 4.41 -1.52 3.59
CA LEU A 42 4.23 -1.70 2.15
C LEU A 42 3.26 -0.62 1.66
N ALA A 43 3.69 0.18 0.69
CA ALA A 43 2.82 1.11 -0.01
C ALA A 43 2.42 0.54 -1.37
N ILE A 44 1.13 0.61 -1.69
CA ILE A 44 0.52 0.07 -2.90
C ILE A 44 -0.27 1.20 -3.55
N GLY A 45 0.19 1.65 -4.71
CA GLY A 45 -0.45 2.70 -5.50
C GLY A 45 -1.31 2.10 -6.60
N GLY A 46 -2.55 2.55 -6.73
CA GLY A 46 -3.47 2.00 -7.72
C GLY A 46 -4.43 2.99 -8.34
N ARG A 47 -5.09 2.55 -9.41
CA ARG A 47 -6.00 3.37 -10.21
C ARG A 47 -7.16 3.91 -9.40
N ASP A 48 -7.75 3.13 -8.51
CA ASP A 48 -9.08 3.50 -8.02
C ASP A 48 -9.02 4.28 -6.70
N TYR A 49 -7.87 4.28 -5.99
CA TYR A 49 -7.82 4.71 -4.59
C TYR A 49 -6.53 5.38 -4.14
N GLY A 50 -5.82 6.07 -5.05
CA GLY A 50 -4.57 6.72 -4.70
C GLY A 50 -3.57 5.72 -4.11
N MET A 51 -3.21 5.93 -2.84
CA MET A 51 -2.19 5.16 -2.13
C MET A 51 -2.75 4.41 -0.92
N LEU A 52 -2.39 3.12 -0.82
CA LEU A 52 -2.65 2.24 0.31
C LEU A 52 -1.35 2.01 1.06
N VAL A 53 -1.34 2.13 2.39
CA VAL A 53 -0.18 1.77 3.23
C VAL A 53 -0.56 0.64 4.17
N VAL A 54 0.28 -0.38 4.27
CA VAL A 54 0.03 -1.60 5.03
C VAL A 54 1.19 -1.88 5.98
N ASP A 55 0.87 -2.34 7.20
CA ASP A 55 1.84 -2.84 8.18
C ASP A 55 2.12 -4.34 7.93
N LEU A 56 3.37 -4.66 7.59
CA LEU A 56 3.82 -6.01 7.28
C LEU A 56 3.86 -6.94 8.50
N ALA A 57 4.13 -6.41 9.69
CA ALA A 57 4.11 -7.22 10.91
C ALA A 57 2.67 -7.59 11.31
N LYS A 58 1.72 -6.69 11.05
CA LYS A 58 0.29 -7.00 11.21
C LYS A 58 -0.18 -8.03 10.19
N LEU A 59 0.26 -7.92 8.94
CA LEU A 59 0.02 -8.94 7.91
C LEU A 59 0.52 -10.33 8.33
N GLU A 60 1.73 -10.42 8.90
CA GLU A 60 2.27 -11.69 9.40
C GLU A 60 1.42 -12.32 10.49
N LYS A 61 0.88 -11.51 11.41
CA LYS A 61 0.03 -12.00 12.50
C LYS A 61 -1.36 -12.43 12.04
N GLU A 62 -1.88 -11.81 10.98
CA GLU A 62 -3.18 -12.16 10.39
C GLU A 62 -3.08 -13.35 9.39
N GLY A 63 -1.85 -13.82 9.15
CA GLY A 63 -1.43 -14.75 8.10
C GLY A 63 -2.00 -16.17 8.12
N ASP A 64 -2.90 -16.53 9.04
CA ASP A 64 -3.58 -17.83 9.01
C ASP A 64 -4.85 -17.84 8.15
N THR A 65 -5.38 -16.68 7.76
CA THR A 65 -6.58 -16.58 6.91
C THR A 65 -6.32 -15.98 5.52
N GLY A 66 -5.12 -15.43 5.27
CA GLY A 66 -4.74 -14.92 3.95
C GLY A 66 -5.58 -13.74 3.46
N VAL A 67 -6.29 -13.03 4.34
CA VAL A 67 -7.15 -11.90 3.98
C VAL A 67 -6.92 -10.74 4.96
N PHE A 68 -6.15 -9.74 4.54
CA PHE A 68 -5.92 -8.54 5.32
C PHE A 68 -7.08 -7.56 5.14
N LYS A 69 -7.76 -7.22 6.23
CA LYS A 69 -9.07 -6.55 6.14
C LYS A 69 -8.99 -5.03 6.14
N ARG A 70 -7.89 -4.42 6.61
CA ARG A 70 -7.82 -2.96 6.79
C ARG A 70 -6.41 -2.37 6.66
N PRO A 71 -6.15 -1.53 5.63
CA PRO A 71 -4.91 -0.77 5.54
C PRO A 71 -4.67 0.12 6.74
N LEU A 72 -3.39 0.44 6.96
CA LEU A 72 -2.97 1.43 7.92
C LEU A 72 -3.50 2.81 7.48
N HIS A 73 -3.30 3.13 6.20
CA HIS A 73 -3.79 4.36 5.57
C HIS A 73 -4.37 4.09 4.18
N THR A 74 -5.42 4.83 3.84
CA THR A 74 -6.04 4.85 2.51
C THR A 74 -6.24 6.30 2.12
N PHE A 75 -5.82 6.66 0.90
CA PHE A 75 -5.95 8.03 0.44
C PHE A 75 -6.63 8.11 -0.92
N LEU A 76 -7.88 8.58 -0.91
CA LEU A 76 -8.74 8.58 -2.09
C LEU A 76 -8.66 9.91 -2.80
N GLU A 77 -8.22 9.89 -4.06
CA GLU A 77 -8.10 11.07 -4.89
C GLU A 77 -8.49 10.76 -6.34
N ASP A 78 -8.80 11.83 -7.08
CA ASP A 78 -9.02 11.84 -8.53
C ASP A 78 -7.78 11.42 -9.35
N ASP A 79 -6.59 11.38 -8.73
CA ASP A 79 -5.33 11.12 -9.43
C ASP A 79 -4.76 9.72 -9.14
N TYR A 80 -4.12 9.14 -10.16
CA TYR A 80 -3.56 7.79 -10.14
C TYR A 80 -2.06 7.85 -9.86
N PRO A 81 -1.56 7.37 -8.72
CA PRO A 81 -0.13 7.33 -8.46
C PRO A 81 0.57 6.45 -9.48
N ARG A 82 1.61 6.99 -10.08
CA ARG A 82 2.49 6.31 -11.04
C ARG A 82 3.85 6.01 -10.44
N VAL A 83 4.25 6.78 -9.43
CA VAL A 83 5.51 6.63 -8.72
C VAL A 83 5.30 6.96 -7.25
N ALA A 84 5.99 6.25 -6.37
CA ALA A 84 6.03 6.60 -4.97
C ALA A 84 7.39 6.30 -4.32
N ARG A 85 7.66 6.98 -3.21
CA ARG A 85 8.90 6.86 -2.42
C ARG A 85 8.63 7.15 -0.95
N PHE A 86 9.07 6.25 -0.08
CA PHE A 86 9.28 6.57 1.32
C PHE A 86 10.49 7.49 1.48
N SER A 87 10.42 8.41 2.43
CA SER A 87 11.60 9.13 2.89
C SER A 87 12.58 8.17 3.61
N PRO A 88 13.89 8.46 3.59
CA PRO A 88 14.88 7.63 4.29
C PRO A 88 14.65 7.52 5.81
N ASP A 89 14.09 8.57 6.41
CA ASP A 89 13.73 8.63 7.83
C ASP A 89 12.40 7.93 8.16
N GLN A 90 11.67 7.44 7.16
CA GLN A 90 10.39 6.73 7.27
C GLN A 90 9.26 7.58 7.87
N MET A 91 9.43 8.90 7.93
CA MET A 91 8.40 9.80 8.43
C MET A 91 7.42 10.22 7.33
N MET A 92 7.81 10.11 6.06
CA MET A 92 7.04 10.60 4.94
C MET A 92 6.88 9.56 3.83
N LEU A 93 5.75 9.64 3.14
CA LEU A 93 5.50 8.96 1.86
C LEU A 93 5.13 10.00 0.81
N ALA A 94 5.90 10.09 -0.26
CA ALA A 94 5.58 10.92 -1.40
C ALA A 94 5.10 10.06 -2.58
N TRP A 95 4.09 10.53 -3.31
CA TRP A 95 3.68 9.91 -4.56
C TRP A 95 3.28 10.95 -5.60
N GLY A 96 3.61 10.66 -6.85
CA GLY A 96 3.29 11.48 -8.00
C GLY A 96 2.29 10.77 -8.92
N GLY A 97 1.22 11.47 -9.27
CA GLY A 97 0.28 11.07 -10.31
C GLY A 97 0.42 11.89 -11.57
N HIS A 98 -0.67 12.06 -12.32
CA HIS A 98 -0.71 12.90 -13.52
C HIS A 98 -0.85 14.38 -13.22
N GLN A 99 -1.59 14.71 -12.16
CA GLN A 99 -2.01 16.09 -11.87
C GLN A 99 -1.25 16.68 -10.68
N LYS A 100 -0.84 15.83 -9.74
CA LYS A 100 -0.30 16.28 -8.45
C LYS A 100 0.78 15.36 -7.92
N VAL A 101 1.62 15.95 -7.07
CA VAL A 101 2.51 15.24 -6.18
C VAL A 101 1.96 15.47 -4.78
N LEU A 102 1.77 14.39 -4.03
CA LEU A 102 1.31 14.42 -2.65
C LEU A 102 2.43 13.91 -1.74
N VAL A 103 2.46 14.45 -0.52
CA VAL A 103 3.33 13.99 0.57
C VAL A 103 2.49 13.77 1.82
N MET A 104 2.62 12.60 2.44
CA MET A 104 1.93 12.23 3.67
C MET A 104 2.92 12.07 4.82
N ASP A 105 2.61 12.63 5.99
CA ASP A 105 3.26 12.29 7.25
C ASP A 105 2.70 10.96 7.79
N LEU A 106 3.56 9.95 7.89
CA LEU A 106 3.19 8.61 8.35
C LEU A 106 2.94 8.54 9.87
N ASN A 107 3.36 9.55 10.63
CA ASN A 107 3.03 9.69 12.05
C ASN A 107 1.71 10.42 12.27
N SER A 108 1.24 11.15 11.24
CA SER A 108 -0.01 11.91 11.27
C SER A 108 -0.74 11.80 9.92
N PRO A 109 -1.25 10.61 9.59
CA PRO A 109 -1.74 10.23 8.26
C PRO A 109 -2.95 11.03 7.71
N GLY A 110 -3.49 11.97 8.49
CA GLY A 110 -4.48 12.95 8.01
C GLY A 110 -3.87 14.24 7.47
N ASP A 111 -2.56 14.46 7.64
CA ASP A 111 -1.82 15.62 7.13
C ASP A 111 -1.18 15.24 5.79
N VAL A 112 -2.01 15.23 4.74
CA VAL A 112 -1.55 15.10 3.35
C VAL A 112 -1.38 16.49 2.77
N ARG A 113 -0.19 16.74 2.24
CA ARG A 113 0.21 18.02 1.66
C ARG A 113 0.37 17.89 0.14
N VAL A 114 0.01 18.96 -0.56
CA VAL A 114 0.22 19.16 -2.00
C VAL A 114 1.46 20.03 -2.20
#